data_AF-A0A941MGL9-F1
#
_entry.id   AF-A0A941MGL9-F1
#
_cell.length_a   1.000
_cell.length_b   1.000
_cell.length_c   1.000
_cell.angle_alpha   90.00
_cell.angle_beta   90.00
_cell.angle_gamma   90.00
#
_symmetry.space_group_name_H-M   'P 1'
#
loop_
_entity.id
_entity.type
_entity.pdbx_description
1 polymer ?
#
loop_
_entity_poly.entity_id
_entity_poly.type
_entity_poly.pdbx_seq_one_letter_code
_entity_poly.pdbx_strand_id
1 'polypeptide(L)'
;MSAVMRELPRAEDLSRLGTTLFLACGLTSIGLLLRYVRWRWLLARHHQHTSFLAGLPAYFAGFALTATPGKVGELLRIRYFSQMGVPASKVISCFVFELSTDLVALMILSVPTVIRIPATMYALVFAVFL
;
A
#
# COMPACT_ATOMS: atom_id res chain seq x y z
N MET A 1 17.76 30.73 26.30
CA MET A 1 18.14 29.32 26.58
C MET A 1 17.11 28.53 27.37
N SER A 2 16.22 29.16 28.16
CA SER A 2 15.13 28.47 28.90
C SER A 2 13.87 28.18 28.08
N ALA A 3 13.63 28.91 26.98
CA ALA A 3 12.47 28.68 26.10
C ALA A 3 12.63 27.41 25.21
N VAL A 4 13.85 27.11 24.77
CA VAL A 4 14.15 25.94 23.92
C VAL A 4 14.03 24.62 24.69
N MET A 5 14.38 24.58 25.99
CA MET A 5 14.15 23.39 26.82
C MET A 5 12.67 23.12 27.14
N ARG A 6 11.77 24.09 26.92
CA ARG A 6 10.32 23.94 27.15
C ARG A 6 9.62 23.21 25.99
N GLU A 7 10.24 23.20 24.82
CA GLU A 7 9.74 22.56 23.59
C GLU A 7 10.18 21.09 23.47
N LEU A 8 11.05 20.60 24.37
CA LEU A 8 11.47 19.20 24.31
C LEU A 8 10.27 18.29 24.68
N PRO A 9 9.91 17.33 23.81
CA PRO A 9 8.80 16.42 24.07
C PRO A 9 9.07 15.69 25.39
N ARG A 10 8.05 15.63 26.26
CA ARG A 10 8.21 14.93 27.55
C ARG A 10 8.50 13.46 27.29
N ALA A 11 9.16 12.80 28.25
CA ALA A 11 9.40 11.36 28.18
C ALA A 11 8.10 10.54 27.95
N GLU A 12 6.96 11.04 28.44
CA GLU A 12 5.63 10.48 28.19
C GLU A 12 5.18 10.61 26.73
N ASP A 13 5.52 11.69 26.04
CA ASP A 13 5.18 11.89 24.63
C ASP A 13 6.02 10.97 23.73
N LEU A 14 7.29 10.76 24.09
CA LEU A 14 8.19 9.85 23.38
C LEU A 14 7.76 8.38 23.52
N SER A 15 7.31 7.96 24.70
CA SER A 15 6.84 6.59 24.91
C SER A 15 5.50 6.33 24.22
N ARG A 16 4.60 7.32 24.20
CA ARG A 16 3.36 7.27 23.42
C ARG A 16 3.64 7.20 21.93
N LEU A 17 4.53 8.05 21.41
CA LEU A 17 4.95 8.03 20.00
C LEU A 17 5.52 6.66 19.61
N GLY A 18 6.43 6.10 20.43
CA GLY A 18 6.99 4.78 20.21
C GLY A 18 5.93 3.68 20.16
N THR A 19 4.98 3.73 21.09
CA THR A 19 3.84 2.78 21.12
C THR A 19 2.95 2.93 19.89
N THR A 20 2.58 4.15 19.52
CA THR A 20 1.75 4.43 18.34
C THR A 20 2.45 3.98 17.05
N LEU A 21 3.73 4.26 16.90
CA LEU A 21 4.52 3.81 15.74
C LEU A 21 4.61 2.29 15.69
N PHE A 22 4.84 1.62 16.82
CA PHE A 22 4.88 0.16 16.88
C PHE A 22 3.55 -0.46 16.46
N LEU A 23 2.43 0.05 17.00
CA LEU A 23 1.08 -0.40 16.62
C LEU A 23 0.78 -0.12 15.15
N ALA A 24 1.14 1.07 14.65
CA ALA A 24 0.97 1.43 13.25
C ALA A 24 1.77 0.50 12.34
N CYS A 25 3.05 0.27 12.63
CA CYS A 25 3.91 -0.65 11.89
C CYS A 25 3.36 -2.08 11.89
N GLY A 26 2.86 -2.57 13.04
CA GLY A 26 2.22 -3.87 13.14
C GLY A 26 0.98 -3.97 12.26
N LEU A 27 0.09 -2.98 12.36
CA LEU A 27 -1.15 -2.93 11.58
C LEU A 27 -0.87 -2.83 10.07
N THR A 28 0.09 -2.00 9.66
CA THR A 28 0.50 -1.89 8.26
C THR A 28 1.12 -3.19 7.75
N SER A 29 1.92 -3.87 8.57
CA SER A 29 2.53 -5.16 8.20
C SER A 29 1.46 -6.24 7.98
N ILE A 30 0.45 -6.30 8.84
CA ILE A 30 -0.70 -7.20 8.68
C ILE A 30 -1.44 -6.88 7.37
N GLY A 31 -1.69 -5.59 7.09
CA GLY A 31 -2.32 -5.16 5.84
C GLY A 31 -1.54 -5.59 4.59
N LEU A 32 -0.22 -5.45 4.61
CA LEU A 32 0.67 -5.86 3.52
C LEU A 32 0.65 -7.38 3.32
N LEU A 33 0.64 -8.17 4.40
CA LEU A 33 0.53 -9.62 4.32
C LEU A 33 -0.82 -10.08 3.76
N LEU A 34 -1.92 -9.48 4.20
CA LEU A 34 -3.25 -9.78 3.66
C LEU A 34 -3.32 -9.48 2.16
N ARG A 35 -2.71 -8.38 1.72
CA ARG A 35 -2.61 -8.03 0.30
C ARG A 35 -1.87 -9.10 -0.50
N TYR A 36 -0.74 -9.58 0.03
CA TYR A 36 0.01 -10.67 -0.58
C TYR A 36 -0.78 -12.01 -0.61
N VAL A 37 -1.50 -12.35 0.46
CA VAL A 37 -2.36 -13.55 0.49
C VAL A 37 -3.45 -13.45 -0.58
N ARG A 38 -4.12 -12.30 -0.70
CA ARG A 38 -5.12 -12.04 -1.75
C ARG A 38 -4.52 -12.20 -3.15
N TRP A 39 -3.33 -11.64 -3.38
CA TRP A 39 -2.59 -11.76 -4.63
C TRP A 39 -2.33 -13.22 -5.01
N ARG A 40 -1.78 -14.02 -4.07
CA ARG A 40 -1.54 -15.45 -4.31
C ARG A 40 -2.81 -16.21 -4.60
N TRP A 41 -3.90 -15.87 -3.92
CA TRP A 41 -5.20 -16.50 -4.13
C TRP A 41 -5.75 -16.21 -5.54
N LEU A 42 -5.59 -14.98 -6.04
CA LEU A 42 -5.92 -14.62 -7.43
C LEU A 42 -5.08 -15.42 -8.45
N LEU A 43 -3.78 -15.57 -8.20
CA LEU A 43 -2.91 -16.39 -9.05
C LEU A 43 -3.31 -17.87 -9.02
N ALA A 44 -3.58 -18.42 -7.84
CA ALA A 44 -4.00 -19.80 -7.67
C ALA A 44 -5.32 -20.11 -8.42
N ARG A 45 -6.25 -19.15 -8.47
CA ARG A 45 -7.48 -19.26 -9.28
C ARG A 45 -7.24 -19.36 -10.78
N HIS A 46 -6.07 -18.93 -11.26
CA HIS A 46 -5.65 -19.07 -12.65
C HIS A 46 -4.65 -20.23 -12.85
N HIS A 47 -4.65 -21.21 -11.94
CA HIS A 47 -3.75 -22.37 -11.93
C HIS A 47 -2.25 -21.99 -11.86
N GLN A 48 -1.94 -20.80 -11.35
CA GLN A 48 -0.57 -20.34 -11.13
C GLN A 48 -0.21 -20.55 -9.67
N HIS A 49 0.37 -21.71 -9.36
CA HIS A 49 0.77 -22.05 -8.00
C HIS A 49 2.21 -21.59 -7.75
N THR A 50 2.37 -20.58 -6.88
CA THR A 50 3.70 -20.12 -6.43
C THR A 50 3.93 -20.48 -4.97
N SER A 51 5.19 -20.80 -4.63
CA SER A 51 5.60 -20.99 -3.24
C SER A 51 5.32 -19.72 -2.41
N PHE A 52 4.78 -19.88 -1.20
CA PHE A 52 4.48 -18.74 -0.32
C PHE A 52 5.74 -17.98 0.05
N LEU A 53 6.78 -18.71 0.45
CA LEU A 53 8.04 -18.15 0.94
C LEU A 53 8.86 -17.50 -0.18
N ALA A 54 8.84 -18.06 -1.39
CA ALA A 54 9.54 -17.46 -2.53
C ALA A 54 8.75 -16.28 -3.13
N GLY A 55 7.43 -16.34 -3.14
CA GLY A 55 6.59 -15.29 -3.71
C GLY A 55 6.50 -14.04 -2.85
N LEU A 56 6.75 -14.14 -1.54
CA LEU A 56 6.63 -13.03 -0.60
C LEU A 56 7.67 -11.93 -0.87
N PRO A 57 8.99 -12.22 -0.90
CA PRO A 57 9.98 -11.23 -1.30
C PRO A 57 9.79 -10.77 -2.75
N ALA A 58 9.33 -11.63 -3.66
CA ALA A 58 9.00 -11.25 -5.03
C ALA A 58 7.86 -10.23 -5.11
N TYR A 59 6.84 -10.37 -4.26
CA TYR A 59 5.74 -9.40 -4.13
C TYR A 59 6.24 -8.08 -3.54
N PHE A 60 7.07 -8.15 -2.49
CA PHE A 60 7.62 -6.98 -1.84
C PHE A 60 8.64 -6.21 -2.69
N ALA A 61 9.38 -6.89 -3.57
CA ALA A 61 10.30 -6.26 -4.50
C ALA A 61 9.61 -5.25 -5.43
N GLY A 62 8.32 -5.45 -5.73
CA GLY A 62 7.52 -4.46 -6.46
C GLY A 62 7.44 -3.11 -5.75
N PHE A 63 7.56 -3.07 -4.42
CA PHE A 63 7.52 -1.81 -3.68
C PHE A 63 8.84 -1.03 -3.69
N ALA A 64 9.94 -1.62 -4.19
CA ALA A 64 11.25 -0.96 -4.23
C ALA A 64 11.23 0.34 -5.07
N LEU A 65 10.32 0.42 -6.04
CA LEU A 65 10.13 1.57 -6.92
C LEU A 65 8.70 2.15 -6.80
N THR A 66 8.12 2.10 -5.59
CA THR A 66 6.74 2.60 -5.35
C THR A 66 6.57 4.07 -5.73
N ALA A 67 7.64 4.88 -5.60
CA ALA A 67 7.65 6.30 -5.97
C ALA A 67 7.75 6.53 -7.50
N THR A 68 7.05 5.73 -8.29
CA THR A 68 6.96 5.87 -9.75
C THR A 68 5.54 6.29 -10.14
N PRO A 69 5.37 7.12 -11.18
CA PRO A 69 4.05 7.53 -11.63
C PRO A 69 3.22 6.29 -11.99
N GLY A 70 1.97 6.23 -11.52
CA GLY A 70 1.07 5.11 -11.79
C GLY A 70 1.45 3.76 -11.16
N LYS A 71 2.34 3.75 -10.15
CA LYS A 71 2.85 2.51 -9.50
C LYS A 71 3.52 1.53 -10.47
N VAL A 72 4.07 2.03 -11.58
CA VAL A 72 4.74 1.21 -12.61
C VAL A 72 5.89 0.38 -12.02
N GLY A 73 6.54 0.86 -10.97
CA GLY A 73 7.57 0.14 -10.22
C GLY A 73 7.09 -1.18 -9.60
N GLU A 74 5.79 -1.30 -9.27
CA GLU A 74 5.20 -2.56 -8.78
C GLU A 74 5.19 -3.66 -9.85
N LEU A 75 5.30 -3.30 -11.14
CA LEU A 75 5.40 -4.26 -12.25
C LEU A 75 6.75 -5.00 -12.28
N LEU A 76 7.73 -4.63 -11.44
CA LEU A 76 8.92 -5.46 -11.22
C LEU A 76 8.55 -6.88 -10.76
N ARG A 77 7.37 -7.06 -10.16
CA ARG A 77 6.78 -8.38 -9.88
C ARG A 77 6.74 -9.28 -11.11
N ILE A 78 6.54 -8.76 -12.32
CA ILE A 78 6.56 -9.55 -13.56
C ILE A 78 7.88 -10.30 -13.70
N ARG A 79 9.02 -9.65 -13.44
CA ARG A 79 10.34 -10.26 -13.55
C ARG A 79 10.49 -11.45 -12.60
N TYR A 80 10.15 -11.26 -11.32
CA TYR A 80 10.30 -12.30 -10.31
C TYR A 80 9.26 -13.42 -10.45
N PHE A 81 8.01 -13.08 -10.77
CA PHE A 81 6.96 -14.07 -10.98
C PHE A 81 7.13 -14.85 -12.30
N SER A 82 7.72 -14.24 -13.33
CA SER A 82 8.12 -14.95 -14.55
C SER A 82 9.19 -16.00 -14.29
N GLN A 83 10.12 -15.75 -13.35
CA GLN A 83 11.10 -16.77 -12.92
C GLN A 83 10.44 -17.93 -12.17
N MET A 84 9.25 -17.72 -11.60
CA MET A 84 8.42 -18.75 -10.97
C MET A 84 7.41 -19.38 -11.94
N GLY A 85 7.53 -19.13 -13.25
CA GLY A 85 6.67 -19.71 -14.28
C GLY A 85 5.33 -19.00 -14.48
N VAL A 86 5.09 -17.86 -13.80
CA VAL A 86 3.84 -17.11 -13.96
C VAL A 86 3.95 -16.18 -15.17
N PRO A 87 3.04 -16.27 -16.16
CA PRO A 87 3.08 -15.42 -17.33
C PRO A 87 2.79 -13.96 -16.97
N ALA A 88 3.49 -13.03 -17.63
CA ALA A 88 3.37 -11.59 -17.41
C ALA A 88 1.91 -11.08 -17.50
N SER A 89 1.12 -11.63 -18.43
CA SER A 89 -0.30 -11.29 -18.60
C SER A 89 -1.09 -11.50 -17.31
N LYS A 90 -0.86 -12.59 -16.57
CA LYS A 90 -1.56 -12.89 -15.31
C LYS A 90 -1.13 -11.96 -14.18
N VAL A 91 0.16 -11.61 -14.13
CA VAL A 91 0.69 -10.62 -13.17
C VAL A 91 0.05 -9.26 -13.41
N ILE A 92 -0.03 -8.81 -14.67
CA ILE A 92 -0.66 -7.55 -15.05
C ILE A 92 -2.16 -7.57 -14.72
N SER A 93 -2.88 -8.66 -15.04
CA SER A 93 -4.30 -8.77 -14.70
C SER A 93 -4.55 -8.70 -13.19
N CYS A 94 -3.74 -9.38 -12.39
CA CYS A 94 -3.85 -9.30 -10.93
C CYS A 94 -3.53 -7.90 -10.41
N PHE A 95 -2.54 -7.22 -11.00
CA PHE A 95 -2.18 -5.85 -10.64
C PHE A 95 -3.30 -4.86 -10.94
N VAL A 96 -3.89 -4.93 -12.13
CA VAL A 96 -5.06 -4.10 -12.50
C VAL A 96 -6.24 -4.38 -11.56
N PHE A 97 -6.48 -5.65 -11.21
CA PHE A 97 -7.52 -6.01 -10.25
C PHE A 97 -7.26 -5.40 -8.86
N GLU A 98 -6.02 -5.40 -8.38
CA GLU A 98 -5.67 -4.74 -7.12
C GLU A 98 -5.93 -3.23 -7.19
N LEU A 99 -5.52 -2.56 -8.27
CA LEU A 99 -5.78 -1.13 -8.47
C LEU A 99 -7.27 -0.82 -8.48
N SER A 100 -8.06 -1.58 -9.25
CA SER A 100 -9.52 -1.39 -9.33
C SER A 100 -10.19 -1.63 -7.99
N THR A 101 -9.78 -2.67 -7.26
CA THR A 101 -10.36 -2.96 -5.94
C THR A 101 -10.02 -1.86 -4.93
N ASP A 102 -8.78 -1.35 -4.96
CA ASP A 102 -8.36 -0.25 -4.10
C ASP A 102 -9.16 1.03 -4.45
N LEU A 103 -9.36 1.34 -5.73
CA LEU A 103 -10.18 2.48 -6.18
C LEU A 103 -11.64 2.33 -5.74
N VAL A 104 -12.25 1.15 -5.87
CA VAL A 104 -13.61 0.89 -5.41
C VAL A 104 -13.72 1.02 -3.90
N ALA A 105 -12.76 0.47 -3.15
CA ALA A 105 -12.73 0.60 -1.69
C ALA A 105 -12.59 2.07 -1.27
N LEU A 106 -11.71 2.83 -1.93
CA LEU A 106 -11.54 4.27 -1.71
C LEU A 106 -12.84 5.03 -2.02
N MET A 107 -13.50 4.74 -3.14
CA MET A 107 -14.78 5.35 -3.48
C MET A 107 -15.81 5.11 -2.38
N ILE A 108 -16.02 3.87 -1.96
CA ILE A 108 -16.97 3.50 -0.90
C ILE A 108 -16.64 4.21 0.42
N LEU A 109 -15.38 4.19 0.84
CA LEU A 109 -14.93 4.81 2.08
C LEU A 109 -15.01 6.34 2.04
N SER A 110 -14.87 6.95 0.86
CA SER A 110 -14.89 8.41 0.70
C SER A 110 -16.30 9.00 0.78
N VAL A 111 -17.36 8.25 0.41
CA VAL A 111 -18.76 8.73 0.41
C VAL A 111 -19.16 9.46 1.70
N PRO A 112 -19.00 8.87 2.91
CA PRO A 112 -19.39 9.55 4.15
C PRO A 112 -18.50 10.76 4.48
N THR A 113 -17.25 10.76 4.02
CA THR A 113 -16.32 11.88 4.21
C THR A 113 -16.69 13.07 3.33
N VAL A 114 -17.26 12.82 2.15
CA VAL A 114 -17.57 13.90 1.20
C VAL A 114 -18.57 14.91 1.75
N ILE A 115 -19.46 14.45 2.62
CA ILE A 115 -20.51 15.26 3.23
C ILE A 115 -19.93 16.29 4.23
N ARG A 116 -18.67 16.12 4.68
CA ARG A 116 -18.04 16.95 5.71
C ARG A 116 -16.93 17.88 5.20
N ILE A 117 -16.50 17.73 3.96
CA ILE A 117 -15.38 18.50 3.41
C ILE A 117 -15.92 19.68 2.57
N PRO A 118 -15.46 20.93 2.82
CA PRO A 118 -15.86 22.08 2.01
C PRO A 118 -15.39 21.96 0.56
N ALA A 119 -16.20 22.47 -0.38
CA ALA A 119 -15.98 22.39 -1.83
C ALA A 119 -14.57 22.84 -2.29
N THR A 120 -13.94 23.75 -1.55
CA THR A 120 -12.60 24.29 -1.80
C THR A 120 -11.48 23.25 -1.68
N MET A 121 -11.61 22.24 -0.82
CA MET A 121 -10.61 21.16 -0.70
C MET A 121 -10.61 20.24 -1.91
N TYR A 122 -11.77 20.03 -2.55
CA TYR A 122 -11.85 19.25 -3.79
C TYR A 122 -11.16 19.97 -4.96
N ALA A 123 -11.33 21.29 -5.06
CA ALA A 123 -10.66 22.10 -6.06
C ALA A 123 -9.13 22.08 -5.87
N LEU A 124 -8.64 22.09 -4.62
CA LEU A 124 -7.21 21.95 -4.31
C LEU A 124 -6.66 20.57 -4.70
N VAL A 125 -7.36 19.48 -4.35
CA VAL A 125 -6.94 18.14 -4.75
C VAL A 125 -6.94 18.02 -6.27
N PHE A 126 -7.97 18.53 -6.96
CA PHE A 126 -8.02 18.52 -8.42
C PHE A 126 -6.88 19.33 -9.05
N ALA A 127 -6.56 20.52 -8.51
CA ALA A 127 -5.50 21.39 -9.01
C ALA A 127 -4.08 20.88 -8.72
N VAL A 128 -3.89 20.07 -7.68
CA VAL A 128 -2.58 19.49 -7.31
C VAL A 128 -2.29 18.21 -8.10
N PHE A 129 -3.32 17.50 -8.56
CA PHE A 129 -3.20 16.24 -9.28
C PHE A 129 -3.34 16.37 -10.82
N LEU A 130 -3.48 17.60 -11.35
CA LEU A 130 -3.45 17.95 -12.79
C LEU A 130 -2.15 18.67 -13.13
#